data_AF-D3FX37-F1
#
_entry.id   AF-D3FX37-F1
#
_cell.length_a   1.000
_cell.length_b   1.000
_cell.length_c   1.000
_cell.angle_alpha   90.00
_cell.angle_beta   90.00
_cell.angle_gamma   90.00
#
_symmetry.space_group_name_H-M   'P 1'
#
loop_
_entity.id
_entity.type
_entity.pdbx_description
1 polymer ?
#
loop_
_entity_poly.entity_id
_entity_poly.type
_entity_poly.pdbx_seq_one_letter_code
_entity_poly.pdbx_strand_id
1 'polypeptide(L)' 'MDLKRLMLYVNILGICLPLALTYVIIINIFLGLPVEPESVFILAFGYAVMIKRNFVFQELWERWFGR' A
#
# COMPACT_ATOMS: atom_id res chain seq x y z
N MET A 1 -16.20 19.07 2.73
CA MET A 1 -16.08 17.60 2.76
C MET A 1 -16.10 17.15 4.20
N ASP A 2 -16.97 16.20 4.56
CA ASP A 2 -16.95 15.60 5.90
C ASP A 2 -15.60 14.96 6.23
N LEU A 3 -15.12 15.16 7.46
CA LEU A 3 -13.91 14.53 7.99
C LEU A 3 -13.91 13.00 7.78
N LYS A 4 -15.07 12.36 7.90
CA LYS A 4 -15.26 10.93 7.63
C LYS A 4 -14.94 10.53 6.18
N ARG A 5 -15.37 11.32 5.19
CA ARG A 5 -15.08 11.03 3.78
C ARG A 5 -13.59 11.18 3.49
N LEU A 6 -12.95 12.21 4.06
CA LEU A 6 -11.52 12.43 3.88
C LEU A 6 -10.69 11.27 4.48
N MET A 7 -11.08 10.76 5.65
CA MET A 7 -10.43 9.60 6.28
C MET A 7 -10.54 8.32 5.44
N LEU A 8 -11.69 8.10 4.79
CA LEU A 8 -11.89 7.01 3.84
C LEU A 8 -10.95 7.12 2.64
N TYR A 9 -10.82 8.31 2.04
CA TYR A 9 -9.89 8.52 0.94
C TYR A 9 -8.43 8.28 1.33
N VAL A 10 -8.02 8.71 2.53
CA VAL A 10 -6.66 8.45 3.04
C VAL A 10 -6.40 6.96 3.19
N ASN A 11 -7.38 6.19 3.70
CA ASN A 11 -7.26 4.74 3.77
C ASN A 11 -7.17 4.09 2.38
N ILE A 12 -8.00 4.51 1.42
CA ILE A 12 -7.94 3.95 0.06
C ILE A 12 -6.58 4.26 -0.60
N LEU A 13 -6.12 5.52 -0.50
CA LEU A 13 -4.81 5.93 -1.02
C LEU A 13 -3.66 5.17 -0.34
N GLY A 14 -3.77 4.94 0.98
CA GLY A 14 -2.78 4.17 1.74
C GLY A 14 -2.66 2.70 1.31
N ILE A 15 -3.67 2.14 0.62
CA ILE A 15 -3.60 0.80 0.00
C ILE A 15 -3.09 0.88 -1.43
N CYS A 16 -3.63 1.83 -2.22
CA CYS A 16 -3.28 1.98 -3.63
C CYS A 16 -1.82 2.38 -3.85
N LEU A 17 -1.26 3.25 -3.02
CA LEU A 17 0.13 3.71 -3.12
C LEU A 17 1.16 2.56 -3.04
N PRO A 18 1.18 1.74 -1.97
CA PRO A 18 2.12 0.63 -1.89
C PRO A 18 1.87 -0.42 -2.98
N LEU A 19 0.62 -0.70 -3.35
CA LEU A 19 0.32 -1.61 -4.46
C LEU A 19 0.89 -1.12 -5.79
N ALA A 20 0.66 0.15 -6.13
CA ALA A 20 1.19 0.74 -7.37
C ALA A 20 2.72 0.70 -7.38
N LEU A 21 3.36 1.04 -6.26
CA LEU A 21 4.81 1.02 -6.12
C LEU A 21 5.38 -0.40 -6.27
N THR A 22 4.69 -1.43 -5.74
CA THR A 22 5.06 -2.84 -5.97
C THR A 22 5.07 -3.18 -7.45
N TYR A 23 4.02 -2.80 -8.20
CA TYR A 23 3.96 -3.07 -9.64
C TYR A 23 5.05 -2.34 -10.42
N VAL A 24 5.34 -1.09 -10.07
CA VAL A 24 6.43 -0.33 -10.70
C VAL A 24 7.78 -1.02 -10.46
N ILE A 25 8.06 -1.45 -9.22
CA ILE A 25 9.30 -2.18 -8.90
C ILE A 25 9.38 -3.49 -9.69
N ILE A 26 8.29 -4.26 -9.75
CA ILE A 26 8.23 -5.51 -10.54
C ILE A 26 8.52 -5.23 -12.01
N ILE A 27 7.88 -4.23 -12.61
CA ILE A 27 8.10 -3.85 -14.01
C ILE A 27 9.55 -3.44 -14.23
N ASN A 28 10.13 -2.63 -13.34
CA ASN A 28 11.52 -2.22 -13.43
C ASN A 28 12.47 -3.42 -13.38
N ILE A 29 12.20 -4.40 -12.51
CA ILE A 29 12.97 -5.66 -12.46
C ILE A 29 12.86 -6.41 -13.79
N PHE A 30 11.66 -6.54 -14.36
CA PHE A 30 11.46 -7.22 -15.64
C PHE A 30 12.13 -6.50 -16.82
N LEU A 31 12.17 -5.17 -16.81
CA LEU A 31 12.83 -4.35 -17.82
C LEU A 31 14.35 -4.22 -17.59
N GLY A 32 14.89 -4.79 -16.52
CA GLY A 32 16.30 -4.64 -16.14
C GLY A 32 16.69 -3.21 -15.75
N LEU A 33 15.71 -2.38 -15.38
CA LEU A 33 15.93 -1.02 -14.91
C LEU A 33 16.43 -1.04 -13.46
N PRO A 34 17.31 -0.10 -13.09
CA PRO A 34 17.80 -0.01 -11.72
C PRO A 34 16.64 0.27 -10.76
N VAL A 35 16.52 -0.55 -9.73
CA VAL A 35 15.59 -0.32 -8.61
C VAL A 35 16.39 0.28 -7.47
N GLU A 36 16.11 1.54 -7.17
CA GLU A 36 16.80 2.25 -6.11
C GLU A 36 16.40 1.68 -4.73
N PRO A 37 17.35 1.48 -3.80
CA PRO A 37 17.09 0.92 -2.47
C PRO A 37 16.01 1.68 -1.69
N GLU A 38 16.01 3.01 -1.80
CA GLU A 38 15.00 3.90 -1.20
C GLU A 38 13.57 3.54 -1.64
N SER A 39 13.38 3.11 -2.88
CA SER A 39 12.08 2.67 -3.40
C SER A 39 11.57 1.47 -2.61
N VAL A 40 12.47 0.53 -2.28
CA VAL A 40 12.16 -0.67 -1.50
C VAL A 40 11.89 -0.31 -0.03
N PHE A 41 12.65 0.63 0.55
CA PHE A 41 12.40 1.13 1.90
C PHE A 41 11.04 1.83 2.02
N ILE A 42 10.70 2.70 1.06
CA ILE A 42 9.40 3.38 1.00
C ILE A 42 8.28 2.36 0.83
N LEU A 43 8.49 1.33 0.01
CA LEU A 43 7.54 0.23 -0.14
C LEU A 43 7.28 -0.48 1.18
N ALA A 44 8.34 -0.92 1.87
CA ALA A 44 8.24 -1.63 3.15
C ALA A 44 7.55 -0.77 4.21
N PHE A 45 7.88 0.52 4.27
CA PHE A 45 7.22 1.47 5.17
C PHE A 45 5.73 1.65 4.82
N GLY A 46 5.41 1.79 3.53
CA GLY A 46 4.03 1.89 3.04
C GLY A 46 3.18 0.68 3.43
N TYR A 47 3.70 -0.53 3.28
CA TYR A 47 3.04 -1.76 3.74
C TYR A 47 2.88 -1.80 5.27
N ALA A 48 3.91 -1.39 6.03
CA ALA A 48 3.82 -1.35 7.49
C ALA A 48 2.73 -0.38 7.97
N VAL A 49 2.63 0.79 7.34
CA VAL A 49 1.56 1.77 7.64
C VAL A 49 0.20 1.21 7.22
N MET A 50 0.10 0.60 6.04
CA MET A 50 -1.14 -0.02 5.57
C MET A 50 -1.64 -1.09 6.55
N ILE A 51 -0.78 -2.01 6.99
CA ILE A 51 -1.17 -3.08 7.92
C ILE A 51 -1.58 -2.53 9.29
N LYS A 52 -0.90 -1.49 9.80
CA LYS A 52 -1.07 -1.02 11.19
C LYS A 52 -2.12 0.07 11.36
N ARG A 53 -2.33 0.93 10.37
CA ARG A 53 -3.17 2.14 10.49
C ARG A 53 -4.44 2.08 9.66
N ASN A 54 -4.50 1.19 8.66
CA ASN A 54 -5.61 1.18 7.72
C ASN A 54 -6.68 0.18 8.13
N PHE A 55 -7.74 0.69 8.76
CA PHE A 55 -8.85 -0.13 9.22
C PHE A 55 -9.54 -0.89 8.06
N VAL A 56 -9.64 -0.25 6.89
CA VAL A 56 -10.25 -0.87 5.70
C VAL A 56 -9.41 -2.04 5.21
N PHE A 57 -8.08 -1.91 5.22
CA PHE A 57 -7.19 -3.02 4.88
C PHE A 57 -7.30 -4.17 5.87
N GLN A 58 -7.32 -3.87 7.18
CA GLN A 58 -7.47 -4.91 8.20
C GLN A 58 -8.81 -5.64 8.08
N GLU A 59 -9.90 -4.92 7.83
CA GLU A 59 -11.22 -5.53 7.63
C GLU A 59 -11.26 -6.40 6.37
N LEU A 60 -10.66 -5.95 5.27
CA LEU A 60 -10.52 -6.76 4.05
C LEU A 60 -9.64 -8.00 4.29
N TRP A 61 -8.54 -7.84 5.03
CA TRP A 61 -7.62 -8.92 5.36
C TRP A 61 -8.29 -9.98 6.24
N GLU A 62 -9.02 -9.58 7.28
CA GLU A 62 -9.81 -10.48 8.11
C GLU A 62 -10.91 -11.17 7.31
N ARG A 63 -11.59 -10.49 6.38
CA ARG A 63 -12.60 -11.15 5.53
C ARG A 63 -12.02 -12.18 4.55
N TRP A 64 -10.77 -12.01 4.14
CA TRP A 64 -10.15 -12.84 3.11
C TRP A 64 -9.29 -13.97 3.70
N PHE A 65 -8.64 -13.72 4.83
CA PHE A 65 -7.75 -14.67 5.52
C PHE A 65 -8.20 -15.05 6.92
N GLY A 66 -9.13 -14.30 7.52
CA GLY A 66 -9.81 -14.69 8.75
C GLY A 66 -10.83 -15.77 8.45
N ARG A 67 -10.84 -16.78 9.30
CA ARG A 67 -11.71 -17.95 9.23
C ARG A 67 -13.14 -17.61 9.60
#